data_AF-A0A960SUL9-F1
#
_entry.id   AF-A0A960SUL9-F1
#
_cell.length_a   1.000
_cell.length_b   1.000
_cell.length_c   1.000
_cell.angle_alpha   90.00
_cell.angle_beta   90.00
_cell.angle_gamma   90.00
#
_symmetry.space_group_name_H-M   'P 1'
#
loop_
_entity.id
_entity.type
_entity.pdbx_description
1 polymer ?
#
loop_
_entity_poly.entity_id
_entity_poly.type
_entity_poly.pdbx_seq_one_letter_code
_entity_poly.pdbx_strand_id
1 'polypeptide(L)'
;MFGQPLIATLTLVAATFWFTADQQGQRAFREGQYREAADHFSDPMWKGTALYRAGEFKEAQAVFARLDDAEAHYNRGNCLVFLGKYEDAMASYDRALARRPGWREAEENRAIAKARAERTKQEGGDLGDQKLGADEIKFDKKKPGGQETQVSGDQSGDPKSTQALWLRRVRTKPADFLKAKFAYQLETGEEDAE
;
A
#
# COMPACT_ATOMS: atom_id res chain seq x y z
N MET A 1 49.85 -41.79 12.77
CA MET A 1 48.94 -41.18 11.77
C MET A 1 47.58 -41.04 12.42
N PHE A 2 47.28 -39.86 12.98
CA PHE A 2 45.97 -39.55 13.57
C PHE A 2 45.11 -38.91 12.48
N GLY A 3 44.05 -39.60 12.07
CA GLY A 3 43.06 -39.07 11.13
C GLY A 3 42.14 -38.07 11.81
N GLN A 4 42.06 -36.85 11.28
CA GLN A 4 41.06 -35.87 11.68
C GLN A 4 39.70 -36.23 11.06
N PRO A 5 38.57 -36.12 11.78
CA PRO A 5 37.27 -36.14 11.14
C PRO A 5 36.96 -34.75 10.59
N LEU A 6 36.71 -34.69 9.27
CA LEU A 6 36.04 -33.57 8.62
C LEU A 6 34.61 -33.49 9.18
N ILE A 7 34.37 -32.57 10.13
CA ILE A 7 33.01 -32.21 10.51
C ILE A 7 32.43 -31.39 9.36
N ALA A 8 31.55 -32.05 8.60
CA ALA A 8 30.81 -31.51 7.49
C ALA A 8 30.11 -30.20 7.88
N THR A 9 30.30 -29.16 7.08
CA THR A 9 29.53 -27.92 7.12
C THR A 9 28.08 -28.21 6.71
N LEU A 10 27.24 -28.54 7.69
CA LEU A 10 25.81 -28.79 7.50
C LEU A 10 24.97 -27.74 8.27
N THR A 11 25.31 -26.46 8.18
CA THR A 11 24.75 -25.45 9.09
C THR A 11 23.58 -24.62 8.56
N LEU A 12 23.22 -24.67 7.27
CA LEU A 12 22.06 -23.91 6.77
C LEU A 12 20.76 -24.73 6.60
N VAL A 13 20.84 -25.99 6.18
CA VAL A 13 19.64 -26.78 5.83
C VAL A 13 18.96 -27.40 7.07
N ALA A 14 19.70 -27.61 8.16
CA ALA A 14 19.11 -28.15 9.40
C ALA A 14 18.20 -27.14 10.13
N ALA A 15 18.45 -25.83 9.97
CA ALA A 15 17.73 -24.80 10.73
C ALA A 15 16.27 -24.61 10.30
N THR A 16 15.91 -24.90 9.04
CA THR A 16 14.53 -24.77 8.53
C THR A 16 13.60 -25.88 8.99
N PHE A 17 14.13 -27.04 9.40
CA PHE A 17 13.33 -28.18 9.87
C PHE A 17 12.78 -28.02 11.30
N TRP A 18 13.32 -27.09 12.10
CA TRP A 18 12.92 -26.90 13.50
C TRP A 18 11.87 -25.80 13.72
N PHE A 19 11.55 -24.99 12.71
CA PHE A 19 10.57 -23.90 12.85
C PHE A 19 9.25 -24.25 12.20
N THR A 20 8.14 -23.94 12.89
CA THR A 20 6.81 -24.04 12.31
C THR A 20 6.64 -23.06 11.15
N ALA A 21 5.68 -23.32 10.26
CA ALA A 21 5.40 -22.43 9.13
C ALA A 21 5.16 -20.98 9.60
N ASP A 22 4.40 -20.78 10.68
CA ASP A 22 4.18 -19.44 11.24
C ASP A 22 5.45 -18.79 11.82
N GLN A 23 6.39 -19.57 12.37
CA GLN A 23 7.67 -19.03 12.83
C GLN A 23 8.56 -18.58 11.67
N GLN A 24 8.54 -19.31 10.55
CA GLN A 24 9.20 -18.90 9.31
C GLN A 24 8.55 -17.62 8.76
N GLY A 25 7.22 -17.56 8.74
CA GLY A 25 6.45 -16.38 8.35
C GLY A 25 6.77 -15.15 9.19
N GLN A 26 6.82 -15.28 10.53
CA GLN A 26 7.17 -14.18 11.42
C GLN A 26 8.60 -13.68 11.23
N ARG A 27 9.54 -14.57 10.89
CA ARG A 27 10.91 -14.17 10.58
C ARG A 27 10.96 -13.34 9.30
N ALA A 28 10.44 -13.86 8.20
CA ALA A 28 10.36 -13.14 6.92
C ALA A 28 9.63 -11.80 7.08
N PHE A 29 8.55 -11.77 7.88
CA PHE A 29 7.79 -10.55 8.15
C PHE A 29 8.62 -9.49 8.88
N ARG A 30 9.42 -9.89 9.87
CA ARG A 30 10.34 -8.97 10.60
C ARG A 30 11.48 -8.47 9.71
N GLU A 31 11.92 -9.30 8.78
CA GLU A 31 12.95 -8.97 7.79
C GLU A 31 12.38 -8.10 6.63
N GLY A 32 11.07 -7.84 6.62
CA GLY A 32 10.39 -7.04 5.59
C GLY A 32 10.07 -7.80 4.31
N GLN A 33 10.33 -9.10 4.26
CA GLN A 33 10.04 -10.00 3.16
C GLN A 33 8.57 -10.44 3.21
N TYR A 34 7.66 -9.49 3.03
CA TYR A 34 6.24 -9.72 3.30
C TYR A 34 5.59 -10.74 2.34
N ARG A 35 6.04 -10.81 1.08
CA ARG A 35 5.51 -11.78 0.11
C ARG A 35 5.89 -13.21 0.49
N GLU A 36 7.13 -13.42 0.92
CA GLU A 36 7.63 -14.70 1.43
C GLU A 36 6.94 -15.07 2.75
N ALA A 37 6.79 -14.10 3.66
CA ALA A 37 6.06 -14.30 4.90
C ALA A 37 4.64 -14.83 4.67
N ALA A 38 3.93 -14.32 3.65
CA ALA A 38 2.60 -14.77 3.29
C ALA A 38 2.52 -16.22 2.79
N ASP A 39 3.59 -16.75 2.20
CA ASP A 39 3.65 -18.15 1.78
C ASP A 39 3.79 -19.10 2.98
N HIS A 40 4.40 -18.61 4.06
CA HIS A 40 4.65 -19.39 5.27
C HIS A 40 3.51 -19.32 6.29
N PHE A 41 2.76 -18.21 6.36
CA PHE A 41 1.67 -18.10 7.34
C PHE A 41 0.53 -19.08 7.06
N SER A 42 0.24 -19.91 8.06
CA SER A 42 -0.96 -20.76 8.09
C SER A 42 -2.16 -19.99 8.60
N ASP A 43 -1.95 -19.04 9.52
CA ASP A 43 -3.00 -18.13 9.99
C ASP A 43 -3.44 -17.16 8.86
N PRO A 44 -4.73 -17.14 8.49
CA PRO A 44 -5.22 -16.34 7.37
C PRO A 44 -5.15 -14.83 7.64
N MET A 45 -5.27 -14.38 8.89
CA MET A 45 -5.16 -12.95 9.22
C MET A 45 -3.72 -12.46 9.02
N TRP A 46 -2.73 -13.24 9.47
CA TRP A 46 -1.31 -12.95 9.25
C TRP A 46 -0.93 -13.03 7.78
N LYS A 47 -1.41 -14.05 7.06
CA LYS A 47 -1.21 -14.17 5.62
C LYS A 47 -1.78 -12.96 4.86
N GLY A 48 -3.02 -12.57 5.13
CA GLY A 48 -3.63 -11.39 4.51
C GLY A 48 -2.89 -10.10 4.84
N THR A 49 -2.42 -9.95 6.08
CA THR A 49 -1.63 -8.77 6.51
C THR A 49 -0.28 -8.70 5.82
N ALA A 50 0.39 -9.85 5.64
CA ALA A 50 1.64 -9.95 4.91
C ALA A 50 1.45 -9.60 3.42
N LEU A 51 0.41 -10.15 2.78
CA LEU A 51 0.05 -9.80 1.38
C LEU A 51 -0.24 -8.30 1.23
N TYR A 52 -0.98 -7.71 2.18
CA TYR A 52 -1.24 -6.27 2.17
C TYR A 52 0.06 -5.45 2.24
N ARG A 53 0.99 -5.82 3.12
CA ARG A 53 2.30 -5.15 3.23
C ARG A 53 3.21 -5.39 2.04
N ALA A 54 3.02 -6.50 1.32
CA ALA A 54 3.68 -6.75 0.04
C ALA A 54 3.10 -5.93 -1.12
N GLY A 55 1.96 -5.25 -0.93
CA GLY A 55 1.23 -4.54 -1.99
C GLY A 55 0.30 -5.43 -2.82
N GLU A 56 0.14 -6.70 -2.46
CA GLU A 56 -0.71 -7.67 -3.15
C GLU A 56 -2.17 -7.55 -2.69
N PHE A 57 -2.76 -6.38 -2.93
CA PHE A 57 -4.06 -6.01 -2.37
C PHE A 57 -5.21 -6.90 -2.84
N LYS A 58 -5.17 -7.41 -4.08
CA LYS A 58 -6.21 -8.33 -4.59
C LYS A 58 -6.18 -9.66 -3.84
N GLU A 59 -5.00 -10.21 -3.60
CA GLU A 59 -4.83 -11.47 -2.86
C GLU A 59 -5.19 -11.28 -1.39
N ALA A 60 -4.70 -10.21 -0.77
CA ALA A 60 -5.03 -9.85 0.60
C ALA A 60 -6.56 -9.70 0.79
N GLN A 61 -7.23 -8.97 -0.11
CA GLN A 61 -8.69 -8.82 -0.11
C GLN A 61 -9.39 -10.18 -0.16
N ALA A 62 -8.93 -11.11 -1.01
CA ALA A 62 -9.53 -12.44 -1.14
C ALA A 62 -9.33 -13.29 0.12
N VAL A 63 -8.20 -13.16 0.81
CA VAL A 63 -7.95 -13.82 2.10
C VAL A 63 -8.89 -13.25 3.17
N PHE A 64 -8.94 -11.93 3.34
CA PHE A 64 -9.80 -11.30 4.34
C PHE A 64 -11.29 -11.52 4.09
N ALA A 65 -11.73 -11.65 2.83
CA ALA A 65 -13.12 -11.91 2.49
C ALA A 65 -13.66 -13.26 2.99
N ARG A 66 -12.77 -14.18 3.39
CA ARG A 66 -13.14 -15.49 3.96
C ARG A 66 -13.26 -15.48 5.48
N LEU A 67 -12.89 -14.37 6.13
CA LEU A 67 -12.94 -14.21 7.56
C LEU A 67 -14.13 -13.34 7.95
N ASP A 68 -14.67 -13.55 9.14
CA ASP A 68 -15.89 -12.89 9.60
C ASP A 68 -15.74 -12.30 11.00
N ASP A 69 -14.69 -11.49 11.17
CA ASP A 69 -14.40 -10.69 12.35
C ASP A 69 -14.20 -9.21 11.98
N ALA A 70 -14.18 -8.33 12.99
CA ALA A 70 -14.12 -6.89 12.74
C ALA A 70 -12.84 -6.49 12.01
N GLU A 71 -11.69 -7.02 12.43
CA GLU A 71 -10.37 -6.75 11.89
C GLU A 71 -10.24 -7.18 10.43
N ALA A 72 -10.82 -8.32 10.05
CA ALA A 72 -10.83 -8.80 8.68
C ALA A 72 -11.64 -7.88 7.76
N HIS A 73 -12.85 -7.49 8.18
CA HIS A 73 -13.66 -6.54 7.41
C HIS A 73 -12.96 -5.18 7.26
N TYR A 74 -12.30 -4.71 8.32
CA TYR A 74 -11.49 -3.50 8.29
C TYR A 74 -10.32 -3.62 7.31
N ASN A 75 -9.54 -4.69 7.37
CA ASN A 75 -8.39 -4.91 6.50
C ASN A 75 -8.80 -5.15 5.04
N ARG A 76 -9.94 -5.81 4.79
CA ARG A 76 -10.56 -5.91 3.47
C ARG A 76 -10.91 -4.52 2.92
N GLY A 77 -11.50 -3.67 3.75
CA GLY A 77 -11.77 -2.27 3.40
C GLY A 77 -10.52 -1.54 2.98
N ASN A 78 -9.42 -1.70 3.73
CA ASN A 78 -8.14 -1.09 3.39
C ASN A 78 -7.64 -1.57 2.01
N CYS A 79 -7.69 -2.88 1.73
CA CYS A 79 -7.31 -3.42 0.42
C CYS A 79 -8.13 -2.80 -0.72
N LEU A 80 -9.45 -2.69 -0.54
CA LEU A 80 -10.38 -2.16 -1.55
C LEU A 80 -10.12 -0.69 -1.85
N VAL A 81 -9.75 0.09 -0.84
CA VAL A 81 -9.31 1.48 -1.03
C VAL A 81 -8.08 1.55 -1.95
N PHE A 82 -7.08 0.69 -1.74
CA PHE A 82 -5.91 0.66 -2.63
C PHE A 82 -6.24 0.25 -4.06
N LEU A 83 -7.29 -0.55 -4.24
CA LEU A 83 -7.81 -0.98 -5.53
C LEU A 83 -8.76 0.04 -6.18
N GLY A 84 -9.02 1.19 -5.54
CA GLY A 84 -9.95 2.21 -6.04
C GLY A 84 -11.44 1.83 -5.93
N LYS A 85 -11.77 0.77 -5.19
CA LYS A 85 -13.14 0.27 -5.01
C LYS A 85 -13.77 0.87 -3.77
N TYR A 86 -14.06 2.16 -3.82
CA TYR A 86 -14.39 2.95 -2.64
C TYR A 86 -15.74 2.58 -2.01
N GLU A 87 -16.77 2.30 -2.81
CA GLU A 87 -18.07 1.84 -2.31
C GLU A 87 -17.97 0.48 -1.60
N ASP A 88 -17.26 -0.48 -2.19
CA ASP A 88 -17.02 -1.79 -1.57
C ASP A 88 -16.20 -1.66 -0.28
N ALA A 89 -15.26 -0.71 -0.25
CA ALA A 89 -14.47 -0.41 0.94
C ALA A 89 -15.36 0.11 2.08
N MET A 90 -16.26 1.06 1.79
CA MET A 90 -17.23 1.56 2.76
C MET A 90 -18.09 0.43 3.33
N ALA A 91 -18.63 -0.45 2.48
CA ALA A 91 -19.41 -1.60 2.92
C ALA A 91 -18.60 -2.56 3.82
N SER A 92 -17.29 -2.68 3.58
CA SER A 92 -16.40 -3.48 4.44
C SER A 92 -16.19 -2.81 5.79
N TYR A 93 -15.94 -1.49 5.83
CA TYR A 93 -15.84 -0.77 7.10
C TYR A 93 -17.15 -0.76 7.88
N ASP A 94 -18.31 -0.68 7.22
CA ASP A 94 -19.62 -0.79 7.86
C ASP A 94 -19.78 -2.13 8.58
N ARG A 95 -19.34 -3.24 7.96
CA ARG A 95 -19.33 -4.56 8.62
C ARG A 95 -18.35 -4.62 9.80
N ALA A 96 -17.19 -3.99 9.68
CA ALA A 96 -16.24 -3.89 10.79
C ALA A 96 -16.85 -3.14 11.98
N LEU A 97 -17.51 -2.01 11.73
CA LEU A 97 -18.15 -1.16 12.73
C LEU A 97 -19.40 -1.82 13.34
N ALA A 98 -20.14 -2.61 12.57
CA ALA A 98 -21.26 -3.40 13.10
C ALA A 98 -20.78 -4.44 14.13
N ARG A 99 -19.59 -5.01 13.94
CA ARG A 99 -18.98 -5.96 14.89
C ARG A 99 -18.26 -5.28 16.04
N ARG A 100 -17.63 -4.14 15.78
CA ARG A 100 -16.90 -3.34 16.77
C ARG A 100 -17.34 -1.88 16.69
N PRO A 101 -18.46 -1.53 17.37
CA PRO A 101 -18.94 -0.15 17.42
C PRO A 101 -17.92 0.80 18.05
N GLY A 102 -17.84 2.04 17.58
CA GLY A 102 -16.92 3.06 18.08
C GLY A 102 -15.45 2.83 17.70
N TRP A 103 -15.18 1.99 16.69
CA TRP A 103 -13.83 1.80 16.18
C TRP A 103 -13.40 2.98 15.30
N ARG A 104 -12.86 4.01 15.95
CA ARG A 104 -12.45 5.29 15.33
C ARG A 104 -11.63 5.13 14.04
N GLU A 105 -10.65 4.22 13.99
CA GLU A 105 -9.85 4.02 12.78
C GLU A 105 -10.70 3.51 11.60
N ALA A 106 -11.71 2.68 11.84
CA ALA A 106 -12.64 2.22 10.80
C ALA A 106 -13.59 3.34 10.36
N GLU A 107 -14.06 4.20 11.28
CA GLU A 107 -14.86 5.39 10.97
C GLU A 107 -14.09 6.39 10.09
N GLU A 108 -12.84 6.67 10.47
CA GLU A 108 -11.94 7.56 9.72
C GLU A 108 -11.69 7.03 8.30
N ASN A 109 -11.31 5.76 8.16
CA ASN A 109 -11.04 5.20 6.84
C ASN A 109 -12.29 5.11 5.96
N ARG A 110 -13.45 4.86 6.57
CA ARG A 110 -14.74 4.91 5.86
C ARG A 110 -15.04 6.30 5.34
N ALA A 111 -14.81 7.35 6.15
CA ALA A 111 -15.01 8.73 5.74
C ALA A 111 -14.10 9.09 4.56
N ILE A 112 -12.84 8.65 4.59
CA ILE A 112 -11.93 8.87 3.47
C ILE A 112 -12.39 8.13 2.21
N ALA A 113 -12.81 6.86 2.33
CA ALA A 113 -13.36 6.11 1.20
C ALA A 113 -14.58 6.81 0.59
N LYS A 114 -15.49 7.33 1.42
CA LYS A 114 -16.66 8.09 0.96
C LYS A 114 -16.27 9.33 0.17
N ALA A 115 -15.35 10.15 0.69
CA ALA A 115 -14.89 11.36 -0.01
C ALA A 115 -14.27 11.04 -1.38
N ARG A 116 -13.55 9.92 -1.51
CA ARG A 116 -12.98 9.48 -2.78
C ARG A 116 -14.05 8.99 -3.76
N ALA A 117 -15.04 8.23 -3.29
CA ALA A 117 -16.18 7.80 -4.11
C ALA A 117 -16.95 9.00 -4.69
N GLU A 118 -17.15 10.06 -3.90
CA GLU A 118 -17.81 11.30 -4.34
C GLU A 118 -16.99 12.04 -5.41
N ARG A 119 -15.67 12.17 -5.21
CA ARG A 119 -14.78 12.80 -6.20
C ARG A 119 -14.77 12.06 -7.54
N THR A 120 -14.65 10.73 -7.52
CA THR A 120 -14.66 9.93 -8.76
C THR A 120 -16.00 10.04 -9.50
N LYS A 121 -17.12 10.24 -8.80
CA LYS A 121 -18.43 10.49 -9.43
C LYS A 121 -18.53 11.88 -10.07
N GLN A 122 -17.85 12.88 -9.51
CA GLN A 122 -17.79 14.22 -10.09
C GLN A 122 -16.89 14.25 -11.33
N GLU A 123 -15.75 13.58 -11.30
CA GLU A 123 -14.85 13.46 -12.46
C GLU A 123 -15.46 12.62 -13.60
N GLY A 124 -16.37 11.69 -13.28
CA GLY A 124 -17.14 10.90 -14.25
C GLY A 124 -18.52 11.46 -14.60
N GLY A 125 -18.89 12.63 -14.06
CA GLY A 125 -20.18 13.28 -14.28
C GLY A 125 -20.03 14.46 -15.23
N ASP A 126 -20.57 14.32 -16.44
CA ASP A 126 -20.90 15.39 -17.39
C ASP A 126 -19.95 16.61 -17.40
N LEU A 127 -18.83 16.50 -18.12
CA LEU A 127 -18.16 17.67 -18.71
C LEU A 127 -19.01 18.19 -19.88
N GLY A 128 -20.25 18.56 -19.59
CA GLY A 128 -21.14 19.24 -20.51
C GLY A 128 -20.51 20.56 -20.92
N ASP A 129 -19.89 20.55 -22.10
CA ASP A 129 -19.59 21.71 -22.95
C ASP A 129 -18.98 22.94 -22.26
N GLN A 130 -18.05 22.74 -21.33
CA GLN A 130 -17.18 23.85 -20.87
C GLN A 130 -15.88 23.82 -21.65
N LYS A 131 -15.93 24.49 -22.80
CA LYS A 131 -14.80 24.94 -23.61
C LYS A 131 -13.92 25.87 -22.77
N LEU A 132 -12.98 25.31 -22.01
CA LEU A 132 -11.92 26.06 -21.35
C LEU A 132 -10.97 26.60 -22.44
N GLY A 133 -10.94 27.92 -22.56
CA GLY A 133 -10.13 28.64 -23.55
C GLY A 133 -8.64 28.40 -23.32
N ALA A 134 -7.93 28.12 -24.41
CA ALA A 134 -6.48 28.16 -24.41
C ALA A 134 -6.04 29.64 -24.36
N ASP A 135 -5.53 30.08 -23.21
CA ASP A 135 -4.87 31.37 -23.13
C ASP A 135 -3.47 31.28 -23.76
N GLU A 136 -3.26 32.12 -24.78
CA GLU A 136 -2.08 32.20 -25.61
C GLU A 136 -0.93 32.87 -24.84
N ILE A 137 0.14 32.12 -24.53
CA ILE A 137 1.33 32.65 -23.86
C ILE A 137 2.18 33.46 -24.87
N LYS A 138 2.22 34.79 -24.72
CA LYS A 138 3.22 35.65 -25.35
C LYS A 138 4.51 35.67 -24.53
N PHE A 139 5.57 35.09 -25.07
CA PHE A 139 6.92 35.16 -24.51
C PHE A 139 7.60 36.50 -24.84
N ASP A 140 8.00 37.26 -23.81
CA ASP A 140 8.92 38.38 -23.95
C ASP A 140 10.37 37.93 -23.65
N LYS A 141 11.32 38.29 -24.52
CA LYS A 141 12.72 37.85 -24.48
C LYS A 141 13.63 38.92 -23.86
N LYS A 142 14.36 38.58 -22.78
CA LYS A 142 15.73 39.03 -22.34
C LYS A 142 15.81 38.90 -20.81
N LYS A 143 16.87 38.44 -20.11
CA LYS A 143 18.26 38.00 -20.35
C LYS A 143 18.70 37.18 -19.09
N PRO A 144 19.89 36.54 -19.07
CA PRO A 144 20.16 35.30 -18.34
C PRO A 144 20.81 35.50 -16.96
N GLY A 145 20.59 34.55 -16.05
CA GLY A 145 21.36 34.47 -14.81
C GLY A 145 20.70 33.60 -13.75
N GLY A 146 20.97 32.30 -13.76
CA GLY A 146 20.56 31.37 -12.72
C GLY A 146 21.21 30.01 -12.95
N GLN A 147 22.03 29.58 -12.00
CA GLN A 147 22.89 28.40 -12.07
C GLN A 147 22.16 27.10 -12.41
N GLU A 148 22.73 26.37 -13.37
CA GLU A 148 22.40 24.99 -13.66
C GLU A 148 22.86 24.11 -12.48
N THR A 149 21.93 23.74 -11.61
CA THR A 149 22.19 22.65 -10.66
C THR A 149 21.87 21.36 -11.38
N GLN A 150 22.91 20.65 -11.84
CA GLN A 150 22.79 19.27 -12.29
C GLN A 150 22.36 18.40 -11.10
N VAL A 151 21.06 18.14 -10.98
CA VAL A 151 20.59 16.96 -10.26
C VAL A 151 20.70 15.81 -11.25
N SER A 152 21.69 14.96 -11.01
CA SER A 152 21.87 13.69 -11.70
C SER A 152 20.55 12.92 -11.68
N GLY A 153 19.97 12.75 -12.87
CA GLY A 153 18.86 11.84 -13.07
C GLY A 153 19.33 10.43 -12.75
N ASP A 154 18.76 9.84 -11.73
CA ASP A 154 18.62 8.39 -11.69
C ASP A 154 17.20 8.06 -12.17
N GLN A 155 17.17 7.42 -13.34
CA GLN A 155 15.97 6.94 -13.98
C GLN A 155 15.52 5.66 -13.27
N SER A 156 14.34 5.68 -12.67
CA SER A 156 13.47 4.51 -12.73
C SER A 156 12.01 4.94 -12.76
N GLY A 157 11.55 5.25 -13.98
CA GLY A 157 10.14 5.40 -14.33
C GLY A 157 9.38 4.08 -14.30
N ASP A 158 9.45 3.38 -13.16
CA ASP A 158 8.47 2.34 -12.82
C ASP A 158 7.50 2.97 -11.80
N PRO A 159 6.20 3.08 -12.11
CA PRO A 159 5.19 3.51 -11.13
C PRO A 159 5.24 2.70 -9.83
N LYS A 160 5.79 1.48 -9.86
CA LYS A 160 6.02 0.67 -8.65
C LYS A 160 7.20 1.17 -7.82
N SER A 161 8.22 1.82 -8.37
CA SER A 161 9.40 2.31 -7.63
C SER A 161 9.10 3.61 -6.86
N THR A 162 8.33 4.53 -7.45
CA THR A 162 7.84 5.74 -6.76
C THR A 162 6.82 5.38 -5.69
N GLN A 163 5.97 4.39 -5.96
CA GLN A 163 5.05 3.83 -4.96
C GLN A 163 5.81 3.06 -3.85
N ALA A 164 6.96 2.44 -4.14
CA ALA A 164 7.78 1.75 -3.15
C ALA A 164 8.59 2.70 -2.23
N LEU A 165 8.90 3.92 -2.69
CA LEU A 165 9.68 4.88 -1.92
C LEU A 165 8.93 5.42 -0.70
N TRP A 166 7.63 5.73 -0.81
CA TRP A 166 6.82 6.18 0.34
C TRP A 166 6.44 5.02 1.29
N LEU A 167 6.26 3.81 0.73
CA LEU A 167 6.05 2.54 1.43
C LEU A 167 7.10 2.26 2.51
N ARG A 168 8.35 2.65 2.25
CA ARG A 168 9.48 2.42 3.16
C ARG A 168 9.43 3.27 4.44
N ARG A 169 8.68 4.38 4.44
CA ARG A 169 8.65 5.35 5.56
C ARG A 169 7.53 5.09 6.58
N VAL A 170 6.48 4.36 6.20
CA VAL A 170 5.34 4.09 7.09
C VAL A 170 5.58 2.79 7.86
N ARG A 171 6.01 2.89 9.12
CA ARG A 171 6.37 1.72 9.93
C ARG A 171 5.18 1.04 10.64
N THR A 172 3.96 1.59 10.67
CA THR A 172 3.18 1.45 11.91
C THR A 172 1.71 1.01 11.90
N LYS A 173 1.05 0.68 10.77
CA LYS A 173 -0.22 -0.11 10.65
C LYS A 173 -0.80 0.06 9.24
N PRO A 174 -1.73 -0.81 8.77
CA PRO A 174 -2.45 -0.61 7.51
C PRO A 174 -3.17 0.74 7.40
N ALA A 175 -3.69 1.27 8.53
CA ALA A 175 -4.37 2.56 8.62
C ALA A 175 -3.45 3.75 8.28
N ASP A 176 -2.27 3.77 8.89
CA ASP A 176 -1.30 4.85 8.71
C ASP A 176 -0.85 4.96 7.26
N PHE A 177 -0.78 3.81 6.60
CA PHE A 177 -0.42 3.68 5.20
C PHE A 177 -1.47 4.30 4.27
N LEU A 178 -2.76 4.16 4.59
CA LEU A 178 -3.84 4.83 3.86
C LEU A 178 -3.76 6.34 3.99
N LYS A 179 -3.60 6.84 5.23
CA LYS A 179 -3.49 8.28 5.50
C LYS A 179 -2.32 8.90 4.72
N ALA A 180 -1.16 8.24 4.73
CA ALA A 180 0.00 8.68 3.97
C ALA A 180 -0.25 8.70 2.44
N LYS A 181 -0.87 7.64 1.88
CA LYS A 181 -1.23 7.62 0.45
C LYS A 181 -2.14 8.78 0.08
N PHE A 182 -3.15 9.03 0.91
CA PHE A 182 -4.14 10.06 0.60
C PHE A 182 -3.61 11.46 0.77
N ALA A 183 -2.75 11.71 1.77
CA ALA A 183 -2.04 12.97 1.90
C ALA A 183 -1.21 13.25 0.64
N TYR A 184 -0.44 12.25 0.17
CA TYR A 184 0.35 12.38 -1.06
C TYR A 184 -0.51 12.65 -2.31
N GLN A 185 -1.64 11.94 -2.46
CA GLN A 185 -2.56 12.17 -3.59
C GLN A 185 -3.24 13.54 -3.58
N LEU A 186 -3.30 14.22 -2.43
CA LEU A 186 -3.77 15.60 -2.34
C LEU A 186 -2.66 16.55 -2.81
N GLU A 187 -1.43 16.34 -2.34
CA GLU A 187 -0.26 17.16 -2.71
C GLU A 187 0.04 17.07 -4.22
N THR A 188 0.07 15.88 -4.81
CA THR A 188 0.37 15.73 -6.25
C THR A 188 -0.80 16.07 -7.16
N GLY A 189 -2.03 16.08 -6.63
CA GLY A 189 -3.21 16.44 -7.41
C GLY A 189 -3.34 17.94 -7.68
N GLU A 190 -2.51 18.78 -7.04
CA GLU A 190 -2.45 20.22 -7.26
C GLU A 190 -1.41 20.64 -8.32
N GLU A 191 -0.44 19.76 -8.67
CA GLU A 191 0.62 20.07 -9.65
C GLU A 191 0.22 19.83 -11.11
N ASP A 192 -0.87 19.10 -11.37
CA ASP A 192 -1.38 18.83 -12.74
C ASP A 192 -2.37 19.91 -13.23
N ALA A 193 -2.43 21.07 -12.57
CA ALA A 193 -3.35 22.18 -12.88
C ALA A 193 -2.67 23.42 -13.52
N GLU A 194 -1.43 23.31 -13.98
CA GLU A 194 -0.70 24.40 -14.67
C GLU A 194 -0.60 24.22 -16.20
#